data_AF-A0A9D9P7Y7-F1
#
_entry.id   AF-A0A9D9P7Y7-F1
#
_cell.length_a   1.000
_cell.length_b   1.000
_cell.length_c   1.000
_cell.angle_alpha   90.00
_cell.angle_beta   90.00
_cell.angle_gamma   90.00
#
_symmetry.space_group_name_H-M   'P 1'
#
loop_
_entity.id
_entity.type
_entity.pdbx_description
1 polymer ?
#
loop_
_entity_poly.entity_id
_entity_poly.type
_entity_poly.pdbx_seq_one_letter_code
_entity_poly.pdbx_strand_id
1 'polypeptide(L)'
;MELDENLTLDEARRLIAYLQSELERQRALNAEMRRAVADMARAFQESLARSHQAAIDGDLERVRQIVIENRRAWQDWLRQIIEAAGRKP
;
A
#
# COMPACT_ATOMS: atom_id res chain seq x y z
N MET A 1 3.90 35.00 2.68
CA MET A 1 2.83 34.65 1.72
C MET A 1 1.53 34.95 2.42
N GLU A 2 1.11 36.21 2.36
CA GLU A 2 -0.16 36.63 2.95
C GLU A 2 -1.27 35.98 2.13
N LEU A 3 -2.14 35.23 2.79
CA LEU A 3 -3.37 34.72 2.19
C LEU A 3 -4.28 35.93 2.03
N ASP A 4 -4.42 36.41 0.79
CA ASP A 4 -5.29 37.51 0.42
C ASP A 4 -6.68 37.28 1.04
N GLU A 5 -7.07 38.16 1.97
CA GLU A 5 -8.11 37.93 2.97
C GLU A 5 -9.55 37.95 2.42
N ASN A 6 -9.75 38.01 1.10
CA ASN A 6 -11.09 37.96 0.50
C ASN A 6 -11.12 37.14 -0.80
N LEU A 7 -11.08 35.80 -0.67
CA LEU A 7 -11.55 34.91 -1.74
C LEU A 7 -12.96 35.35 -2.15
N THR A 8 -13.16 35.64 -3.42
CA THR A 8 -14.50 35.93 -3.93
C THR A 8 -15.39 34.70 -3.72
N LEU A 9 -16.71 34.91 -3.59
CA LEU A 9 -17.67 33.82 -3.34
C LEU A 9 -17.51 32.66 -4.34
N ASP A 10 -17.20 32.96 -5.59
CA ASP A 10 -16.98 31.97 -6.64
C ASP A 10 -15.65 31.22 -6.51
N GLU A 11 -14.58 31.88 -6.07
CA GLU A 11 -13.31 31.23 -5.80
C GLU A 11 -13.40 30.33 -4.56
N ALA A 12 -14.13 30.77 -3.53
CA ALA A 12 -14.43 29.93 -2.36
C ALA A 12 -15.22 28.68 -2.76
N ARG A 13 -16.22 28.81 -3.64
CA ARG A 13 -16.99 27.66 -4.17
C ARG A 13 -16.11 26.70 -4.98
N ARG A 14 -15.23 27.22 -5.84
CA ARG A 14 -14.28 26.40 -6.62
C ARG A 14 -13.29 25.68 -5.72
N LEU A 15 -12.78 26.36 -4.70
CA LEU A 15 -11.88 25.76 -3.71
C LEU A 15 -12.57 24.66 -2.92
N ILE A 16 -13.81 24.86 -2.47
CA ILE A 16 -14.60 23.83 -1.78
C ILE A 16 -14.79 22.61 -2.68
N ALA A 17 -15.19 22.80 -3.94
CA ALA A 17 -15.38 21.70 -4.89
C ALA A 17 -14.07 20.92 -5.13
N TYR A 18 -12.94 21.63 -5.29
CA TYR A 18 -11.63 21.01 -5.41
C TYR A 18 -11.27 20.18 -4.16
N LEU A 19 -11.41 20.76 -2.95
CA LEU A 19 -11.08 20.07 -1.70
C LEU A 19 -11.97 18.85 -1.46
N GLN A 20 -13.25 18.90 -1.84
CA GLN A 20 -14.16 17.75 -1.79
C GLN A 20 -13.70 16.64 -2.75
N SER A 21 -13.37 16.99 -4.00
CA SER A 21 -12.85 16.02 -4.99
C SER A 21 -11.53 15.38 -4.54
N GLU A 22 -10.66 16.18 -3.91
CA GLU A 22 -9.38 15.72 -3.39
C GLU A 22 -9.57 14.81 -2.17
N LEU A 23 -10.53 15.13 -1.29
CA LEU A 23 -10.88 14.27 -0.16
C LEU A 23 -11.41 12.91 -0.62
N GLU A 24 -12.28 12.89 -1.63
CA GLU A 24 -12.77 11.64 -2.23
C GLU A 24 -11.64 10.83 -2.85
N ARG A 25 -10.74 11.49 -3.59
CA ARG A 25 -9.52 10.86 -4.15
C ARG A 25 -8.66 10.24 -3.06
N GLN A 26 -8.42 10.95 -1.97
CA GLN A 26 -7.63 10.44 -0.84
C GLN A 26 -8.31 9.28 -0.11
N ARG A 27 -9.65 9.27 -0.02
CA ARG A 27 -10.40 8.14 0.54
C ARG A 27 -10.25 6.89 -0.32
N ALA A 28 -10.34 7.03 -1.65
CA ALA A 28 -10.15 5.92 -2.57
C ALA A 28 -8.73 5.33 -2.45
N LEU A 29 -7.70 6.19 -2.47
CA LEU A 29 -6.31 5.76 -2.29
C LEU A 29 -6.08 5.04 -0.94
N ASN A 30 -6.67 5.53 0.14
CA ASN A 30 -6.58 4.87 1.44
C ASN A 30 -7.25 3.49 1.45
N ALA A 31 -8.38 3.33 0.76
CA ALA A 31 -9.06 2.03 0.66
C ALA A 31 -8.22 1.02 -0.14
N GLU A 32 -7.63 1.44 -1.25
CA GLU A 32 -6.72 0.62 -2.06
C GLU A 32 -5.48 0.20 -1.28
N MET A 33 -4.87 1.14 -0.55
CA MET A 33 -3.69 0.84 0.26
C MET A 33 -4.00 -0.15 1.38
N ARG A 34 -5.14 0.00 2.07
CA ARG A 34 -5.59 -0.98 3.09
C ARG A 34 -5.80 -2.36 2.49
N ARG A 35 -6.37 -2.45 1.29
CA ARG A 35 -6.57 -3.71 0.58
C ARG A 35 -5.23 -4.36 0.21
N ALA A 36 -4.31 -3.60 -0.36
CA ALA A 36 -2.97 -4.09 -0.71
C ALA A 36 -2.22 -4.63 0.52
N VAL A 37 -2.29 -3.92 1.65
CA VAL A 37 -1.69 -4.38 2.93
C VAL A 37 -2.35 -5.66 3.43
N ALA A 38 -3.68 -5.79 3.33
CA ALA A 38 -4.39 -7.00 3.74
C ALA A 38 -4.01 -8.21 2.87
N ASP A 39 -3.88 -8.02 1.56
CA ASP A 39 -3.47 -9.09 0.64
C ASP A 39 -2.02 -9.51 0.89
N MET A 40 -1.13 -8.56 1.18
CA MET A 40 0.25 -8.83 1.60
C MET A 40 0.31 -9.64 2.90
N ALA A 41 -0.49 -9.27 3.91
CA ALA A 41 -0.55 -9.99 5.17
C ALA A 41 -1.05 -11.44 4.97
N ARG A 42 -2.04 -11.64 4.10
CA ARG A 42 -2.54 -12.99 3.75
C ARG A 42 -1.46 -13.84 3.10
N ALA A 43 -0.78 -13.33 2.07
CA ALA A 43 0.28 -14.04 1.39
C ALA A 43 1.44 -14.42 2.33
N PHE A 44 1.78 -13.55 3.29
CA PHE A 44 2.78 -13.83 4.31
C PHE A 44 2.35 -14.92 5.30
N GLN A 45 1.08 -14.90 5.75
CA GLN A 45 0.56 -15.94 6.63
C GLN A 45 0.53 -17.30 5.94
N GLU A 46 0.13 -17.36 4.67
CA GLU A 46 0.12 -18.59 3.88
C GLU A 46 1.53 -19.17 3.70
N SER A 47 2.52 -18.33 3.44
CA SER A 47 3.90 -18.78 3.28
C SER A 47 4.53 -19.23 4.61
N LEU A 48 4.18 -18.59 5.73
CA LEU A 48 4.53 -19.06 7.07
C LEU A 48 3.94 -20.44 7.36
N ALA A 49 2.65 -20.65 7.06
CA ALA A 49 1.99 -21.94 7.25
C ALA A 49 2.67 -23.05 6.42
N ARG A 50 3.00 -22.76 5.15
CA ARG A 50 3.75 -23.69 4.28
C ARG A 50 5.14 -24.01 4.82
N SER A 51 5.84 -23.00 5.36
CA SER A 51 7.19 -23.18 5.93
C SER A 51 7.14 -24.01 7.21
N HIS A 52 6.14 -23.75 8.05
CA HIS A 52 5.92 -24.51 9.29
C HIS A 52 5.63 -25.98 8.99
N GLN A 53 4.76 -26.25 8.00
CA GLN A 53 4.48 -27.63 7.60
C GLN A 53 5.74 -28.33 7.07
N ALA A 54 6.49 -27.69 6.18
CA ALA A 54 7.75 -28.24 5.67
C ALA A 54 8.77 -28.53 6.79
N ALA A 55 8.82 -27.69 7.83
CA ALA A 55 9.66 -27.92 8.99
C ALA A 55 9.19 -29.15 9.81
N ILE A 56 7.87 -29.32 10.01
CA ILE A 56 7.29 -30.52 10.64
C ILE A 56 7.66 -31.78 9.86
N ASP A 57 7.60 -31.69 8.53
CA ASP A 57 7.89 -32.81 7.63
C ASP A 57 9.40 -33.11 7.52
N GLY A 58 10.26 -32.30 8.16
CA GLY A 58 11.72 -32.43 8.12
C GLY A 58 12.36 -31.94 6.82
N ASP A 59 11.60 -31.30 5.94
CA ASP A 59 12.06 -30.79 4.65
C ASP A 59 12.66 -29.37 4.78
N LEU A 60 13.88 -29.32 5.30
CA LEU A 60 14.63 -28.07 5.47
C LEU A 60 14.95 -27.38 4.15
N GLU A 61 15.08 -28.13 3.06
CA GLU A 61 15.30 -27.57 1.73
C GLU A 61 14.08 -26.76 1.30
N ARG A 62 12.89 -27.32 1.50
CA ARG A 62 11.64 -26.64 1.19
C ARG A 62 11.43 -25.40 2.04
N VAL A 63 11.76 -25.45 3.34
CA VAL A 63 11.77 -24.27 4.22
C VAL A 63 12.66 -23.17 3.63
N ARG A 64 13.91 -23.51 3.26
CA ARG A 64 14.86 -22.56 2.68
C ARG A 64 14.32 -21.95 1.39
N GLN A 65 13.71 -22.76 0.53
CA GLN A 65 13.13 -22.33 -0.73
C GLN A 65 11.98 -21.33 -0.51
N ILE A 66 11.06 -21.64 0.41
CA ILE A 66 9.94 -20.75 0.75
C ILE A 66 10.45 -19.42 1.33
N VAL A 67 11.48 -19.44 2.18
CA VAL A 67 12.09 -18.21 2.71
C VAL A 67 12.67 -17.33 1.59
N ILE A 68 13.33 -17.93 0.60
CA ILE A 68 13.88 -17.20 -0.56
C ILE A 68 12.75 -16.63 -1.43
N GLU A 69 11.70 -17.43 -1.71
CA GLU A 69 10.50 -16.99 -2.44
C GLU A 69 9.86 -15.79 -1.74
N ASN A 70 9.65 -15.89 -0.43
CA ASN A 70 9.10 -14.81 0.40
C ASN A 70 9.94 -13.55 0.31
N ARG A 71 11.27 -13.66 0.47
CA ARG A 71 12.17 -12.49 0.40
C ARG A 71 12.04 -11.76 -0.93
N ARG A 72 11.97 -12.48 -2.05
CA ARG A 72 11.79 -11.88 -3.39
C ARG A 72 10.46 -11.15 -3.49
N ALA A 73 9.37 -11.81 -3.09
CA ALA A 73 8.04 -11.20 -3.09
C ALA A 73 8.01 -9.91 -2.24
N TRP A 74 8.60 -9.94 -1.04
CA TRP A 74 8.73 -8.76 -0.18
C TRP A 74 9.52 -7.62 -0.82
N GLN A 75 10.63 -7.92 -1.50
CA GLN A 75 11.42 -6.90 -2.20
C GLN A 75 10.65 -6.27 -3.36
N ASP A 76 9.90 -7.06 -4.11
CA ASP A 76 9.09 -6.56 -5.22
C ASP A 76 7.91 -5.71 -4.71
N TRP A 77 7.29 -6.11 -3.62
CA TRP A 77 6.26 -5.31 -2.94
C TRP A 77 6.80 -3.97 -2.45
N LEU A 78 7.94 -3.96 -1.75
CA LEU A 78 8.57 -2.72 -1.29
C LEU A 78 8.89 -1.77 -2.44
N ARG A 79 9.35 -2.31 -3.57
CA ARG A 79 9.62 -1.53 -4.79
C ARG A 79 8.35 -0.87 -5.31
N GLN A 80 7.23 -1.60 -5.40
CA GLN A 80 5.95 -1.06 -5.86
C GLN A 80 5.44 0.06 -4.93
N ILE A 81 5.60 -0.09 -3.60
CA ILE A 81 5.23 0.94 -2.63
C ILE A 81 6.09 2.21 -2.82
N ILE A 82 7.40 2.05 -2.99
CA ILE A 82 8.33 3.17 -3.23
C ILE A 82 8.00 3.88 -4.55
N GLU A 83 7.75 3.12 -5.62
CA GLU A 83 7.35 3.67 -6.93
C GLU A 83 6.02 4.44 -6.85
N ALA A 84 5.04 3.89 -6.13
CA ALA A 84 3.76 4.56 -5.90
C ALA A 84 3.92 5.84 -5.07
N ALA A 85 4.76 5.84 -4.04
CA ALA A 85 5.04 7.01 -3.20
C ALA A 85 5.89 8.08 -3.91
N GLY A 86 6.74 7.68 -4.86
CA GLY A 86 7.61 8.56 -5.63
C GLY A 86 6.91 9.26 -6.81
N ARG A 87 5.75 8.77 -7.25
CA ARG A 87 4.90 9.48 -8.22
C ARG A 87 4.27 10.68 -7.53
N LYS A 88 4.84 11.88 -7.76
CA LYS A 88 4.13 13.13 -7.45
C LYS A 88 2.79 13.16 -8.21
N PRO A 89 1.71 13.65 -7.57
CA PRO A 89 0.39 13.72 -8.19
C PRO A 89 0.39 14.59 -9.46
#